data_AF-H3RBM0-F1
#
_entry.id   AF-H3RBM0-F1
#
_cell.length_a   1.000
_cell.length_b   1.000
_cell.length_c   1.000
_cell.angle_alpha   90.00
_cell.angle_beta   90.00
_cell.angle_gamma   90.00
#
_symmetry.space_group_name_H-M   'P 1'
#
loop_
_entity.id
_entity.type
_entity.pdbx_description
1 polymer ?
#
loop_
_entity_poly.entity_id
_entity_poly.type
_entity_poly.pdbx_seq_one_letter_code
_entity_poly.pdbx_strand_id
1 'polypeptide(L)'
;MDTSYPDENARLRALLQEQQTTIRKMAEYNRLLSQRVAAYASEINRLKALVAKLQRMQFGKSSEKLREKTARQVREAEERISALQEEMAEVLGEQHDPALPQPLRQSSARKPLPASLPRETRTLSPAETACPACGGDLNPLGCDVSEQLELISSAFKVIETQRPKLACCSCDHIVQTAMPSKPIERSYAGPGLLARIVTAKFAEHTPHYRQSEIYRRQGVELSRATLGRWSGAVSELLEPLYDLLRQYVLMPGKVHTDDIPVPVQEPGSGKTRTARLWVYVRDDRNAGSQLPPAVWFAYSPDRKGVHPQQHLAGYSGILQADAYGGYNALYEDGRITEAACMAHARRKIHDVHARTPTDITTEALKRIGKLYAIEAEIRGSPADERLAVRKEQTIPLMQSLYDWIQVQMKVLSRHSDTAKAFAYLLKQWDALNLYCSNGWAEIDNNIAETRCVA
;
A
#
# COMPACT_ATOMS: atom_id res chain seq x y z
N MET A 1 -72.31 32.25 13.08
CA MET A 1 -72.50 30.81 13.37
C MET A 1 -71.67 30.53 14.59
N ASP A 2 -72.35 30.36 15.72
CA ASP A 2 -71.80 30.32 17.06
C ASP A 2 -71.23 28.91 17.31
N THR A 3 -69.94 28.70 17.03
CA THR A 3 -69.26 27.46 17.42
C THR A 3 -68.98 27.51 18.91
N SER A 4 -69.96 27.06 19.68
CA SER A 4 -69.89 26.88 21.12
C SER A 4 -68.63 26.07 21.48
N TYR A 5 -67.76 26.63 22.34
CA TYR A 5 -66.56 25.99 22.91
C TYR A 5 -66.70 24.49 23.29
N PRO A 6 -67.87 24.00 23.74
CA PRO A 6 -68.19 22.58 23.87
C PRO A 6 -67.96 21.71 22.63
N ASP A 7 -68.34 22.16 21.44
CA ASP A 7 -68.24 21.37 20.20
C ASP A 7 -66.79 21.25 19.72
N GLU A 8 -65.99 22.30 19.91
CA GLU A 8 -64.56 22.30 19.59
C GLU A 8 -63.77 21.42 20.56
N ASN A 9 -64.13 21.43 21.85
CA ASN A 9 -63.60 20.48 22.83
C ASN A 9 -63.98 19.03 22.51
N ALA A 10 -65.20 18.77 22.03
CA ALA A 10 -65.62 17.44 21.63
C ALA A 10 -64.81 16.93 20.43
N ARG A 11 -64.55 17.78 19.43
CA ARG A 11 -63.68 17.46 18.27
C ARG A 11 -62.23 17.18 18.67
N LEU A 12 -61.64 18.01 19.53
CA LEU A 12 -60.27 17.80 19.99
C LEU A 12 -60.11 16.51 20.81
N ARG A 13 -61.11 16.16 21.63
CA ARG A 13 -61.14 14.89 22.37
C ARG A 13 -61.23 13.69 21.43
N ALA A 14 -62.06 13.76 20.38
CA ALA A 14 -62.14 12.71 19.37
C ALA A 14 -60.82 12.52 18.62
N LEU A 15 -60.15 13.62 18.22
CA LEU A 15 -58.84 13.58 17.55
C LEU A 15 -57.74 12.99 18.44
N LEU A 16 -57.72 13.34 19.73
CA LEU A 16 -56.80 12.77 20.71
C LEU A 16 -57.04 11.26 20.90
N GLN A 17 -58.29 10.83 20.90
CA GLN A 17 -58.64 9.42 21.03
C GLN A 17 -58.23 8.62 19.78
N GLU A 18 -58.37 9.22 18.59
CA GLU A 18 -57.89 8.66 17.32
C GLU A 18 -56.35 8.57 17.27
N GLN A 19 -55.64 9.60 17.74
CA GLN A 19 -54.18 9.54 17.87
C GLN A 19 -53.74 8.47 18.87
N GLN A 20 -54.39 8.37 20.02
CA GLN A 20 -54.07 7.35 21.03
C GLN A 20 -54.30 5.93 20.51
N THR A 21 -55.36 5.70 19.73
CA THR A 21 -55.60 4.39 19.10
C THR A 21 -54.57 4.07 18.03
N THR A 22 -54.15 5.07 17.24
CA THR A 22 -53.09 4.91 16.23
C THR A 22 -51.73 4.58 16.86
N ILE A 23 -51.36 5.28 17.93
CA ILE A 23 -50.12 5.03 18.68
C ILE A 23 -50.13 3.61 19.27
N ARG A 24 -51.27 3.15 19.83
CA ARG A 24 -51.41 1.78 20.35
C ARG A 24 -51.22 0.73 19.25
N LYS A 25 -51.84 0.91 18.08
CA LYS A 25 -51.67 0.00 16.92
C LYS A 25 -50.22 -0.03 16.43
N MET A 26 -49.55 1.13 16.39
CA MET A 26 -48.16 1.23 15.95
C MET A 26 -47.19 0.58 16.95
N ALA A 27 -47.46 0.71 18.26
CA ALA A 27 -46.71 0.02 19.30
C ALA A 27 -46.87 -1.51 19.21
N GLU A 28 -48.08 -2.00 18.94
CA GLU A 28 -48.34 -3.42 18.72
C GLU A 28 -47.62 -3.96 17.47
N TYR A 29 -47.68 -3.21 16.36
CA TYR A 29 -46.95 -3.52 15.13
C TYR A 29 -45.43 -3.57 15.34
N ASN A 30 -44.85 -2.58 16.02
CA ASN A 30 -43.42 -2.53 16.32
C ASN A 30 -42.98 -3.70 17.22
N ARG A 31 -43.85 -4.13 18.15
CA ARG A 31 -43.59 -5.30 19.00
C ARG A 31 -43.56 -6.59 18.18
N LEU A 32 -44.53 -6.79 17.29
CA LEU A 32 -44.58 -7.94 16.40
C LEU A 32 -43.37 -7.97 15.45
N LEU A 33 -43.01 -6.81 14.90
CA LEU A 33 -41.85 -6.66 14.01
C LEU A 33 -40.54 -7.00 14.73
N SER A 34 -40.35 -6.48 15.95
CA SER A 34 -39.18 -6.75 16.77
C SER A 34 -39.05 -8.24 17.13
N GLN A 35 -40.17 -8.91 17.40
CA GLN A 35 -40.18 -10.37 17.65
C GLN A 35 -39.75 -11.16 16.42
N ARG A 36 -40.21 -10.76 15.22
CA ARG A 36 -39.85 -11.41 13.96
C ARG A 36 -38.37 -11.21 13.61
N VAL A 37 -37.84 -10.00 13.80
CA VAL A 37 -36.40 -9.69 13.62
C VAL A 37 -35.55 -10.50 14.60
N ALA A 38 -35.96 -10.60 15.87
CA ALA A 38 -35.25 -11.41 16.86
C ALA A 38 -35.24 -12.90 16.50
N ALA A 39 -36.34 -13.43 15.95
CA ALA A 39 -36.41 -14.82 15.49
C ALA A 39 -35.45 -15.09 14.32
N TYR A 40 -35.41 -14.19 13.32
CA TYR A 40 -34.46 -14.29 12.20
C TYR A 40 -33.00 -14.21 12.67
N ALA A 41 -32.68 -13.24 13.54
CA ALA A 41 -31.34 -13.09 14.09
C ALA A 41 -30.87 -14.36 14.85
N SER A 42 -31.77 -14.97 15.63
CA SER A 42 -31.49 -16.21 16.36
C SER A 42 -31.19 -17.38 15.40
N GLU A 43 -32.01 -17.54 14.35
CA GLU A 43 -31.84 -18.63 13.38
C GLU A 43 -30.58 -18.47 12.53
N ILE A 44 -30.27 -17.25 12.10
CA ILE A 44 -29.03 -16.93 11.39
C ILE A 44 -27.81 -17.27 12.26
N ASN A 45 -27.84 -16.94 13.56
CA ASN A 45 -26.75 -17.26 14.48
C ASN A 45 -26.58 -18.77 14.68
N ARG A 46 -27.70 -19.51 14.78
CA ARG A 46 -27.68 -20.98 14.87
C ARG A 46 -27.06 -21.62 13.63
N LEU A 47 -27.44 -21.16 12.44
CA LEU A 47 -26.91 -21.66 11.17
C LEU A 47 -25.43 -21.30 10.99
N LYS A 48 -25.00 -20.08 11.35
CA LYS A 48 -23.58 -19.69 11.36
C LYS A 48 -22.74 -20.58 12.27
N ALA A 49 -23.24 -20.91 13.46
CA ALA A 49 -22.57 -21.82 14.38
C ALA A 49 -22.47 -23.25 13.81
N LEU A 50 -23.50 -23.72 13.11
CA LEU A 50 -23.50 -25.01 12.42
C LEU A 50 -22.47 -25.05 11.27
N VAL A 51 -22.41 -24.01 10.45
CA VAL A 51 -21.40 -23.86 9.38
C VAL A 51 -19.99 -23.90 9.95
N ALA A 52 -19.71 -23.14 11.01
CA ALA A 52 -18.40 -23.14 11.66
C ALA A 52 -18.03 -24.51 12.27
N LYS A 53 -19.01 -25.30 12.71
CA LYS A 53 -18.79 -26.67 13.18
C LYS A 53 -18.48 -27.63 12.02
N LEU A 54 -19.25 -27.56 10.93
CA LEU A 54 -19.07 -28.41 9.75
C LEU A 54 -17.75 -28.11 9.01
N GLN A 55 -17.38 -26.83 8.90
CA GLN A 55 -16.09 -26.41 8.33
C GLN A 55 -14.92 -26.96 9.15
N ARG A 56 -14.97 -26.89 10.49
CA ARG A 56 -13.94 -27.50 11.36
C ARG A 56 -13.82 -29.02 11.18
N MET A 57 -14.95 -29.71 10.99
CA MET A 57 -14.95 -31.16 10.72
C MET A 57 -14.38 -31.52 9.34
N GLN A 58 -14.40 -30.60 8.37
CA GLN A 58 -13.86 -30.78 7.01
C GLN A 58 -12.33 -30.89 7.00
N PHE A 59 -11.64 -30.31 7.98
CA PHE A 59 -10.18 -30.32 8.09
C PHE A 59 -9.60 -31.54 8.82
N GLY A 60 -10.43 -32.50 9.27
CA GLY A 60 -10.00 -33.59 10.17
C GLY A 60 -10.25 -35.03 9.73
N LYS A 61 -10.79 -35.33 8.53
CA LYS A 61 -11.15 -36.71 8.13
C LYS A 61 -10.71 -37.08 6.70
N SER A 62 -10.25 -38.33 6.54
CA SER A 62 -9.54 -38.88 5.37
C SER A 62 -10.41 -39.52 4.27
N SER A 63 -11.74 -39.33 4.27
CA SER A 63 -12.63 -39.90 3.24
C SER A 63 -13.21 -38.82 2.33
N GLU A 64 -12.84 -38.86 1.05
CA GLU A 64 -13.22 -37.90 0.01
C GLU A 64 -14.74 -37.76 -0.18
N LYS A 65 -15.48 -38.88 -0.11
CA LYS A 65 -16.96 -38.89 -0.17
C LYS A 65 -17.64 -38.17 1.00
N LEU A 66 -17.05 -38.23 2.20
CA LEU A 66 -17.59 -37.55 3.38
C LEU A 66 -17.29 -36.04 3.34
N ARG A 67 -16.15 -35.66 2.74
CA ARG A 67 -15.77 -34.26 2.52
C ARG A 67 -16.71 -33.57 1.54
N GLU A 68 -17.10 -34.25 0.46
CA GLU A 68 -18.03 -33.72 -0.53
C GLU A 68 -19.45 -33.52 0.03
N LYS A 69 -19.96 -34.51 0.79
CA LYS A 69 -21.24 -34.39 1.51
C LYS A 69 -21.24 -33.23 2.50
N THR A 70 -20.15 -33.05 3.26
CA THR A 70 -20.00 -31.96 4.23
C THR A 70 -19.92 -30.60 3.53
N ALA A 71 -19.20 -30.51 2.40
CA ALA A 71 -19.12 -29.29 1.60
C ALA A 71 -20.49 -28.87 1.03
N ARG A 72 -21.31 -29.84 0.60
CA ARG A 72 -22.68 -29.58 0.14
C ARG A 72 -23.57 -29.04 1.26
N GLN A 73 -23.51 -29.63 2.45
CA GLN A 73 -24.28 -29.15 3.62
C GLN A 73 -23.87 -27.74 4.07
N VAL A 74 -22.59 -27.38 3.92
CA VAL A 74 -22.12 -26.01 4.18
C VAL A 74 -22.74 -25.02 3.19
N ARG A 75 -22.72 -25.33 1.88
CA ARG A 75 -23.33 -24.47 0.86
C ARG A 75 -24.83 -24.28 1.07
N GLU A 76 -25.57 -25.36 1.32
CA GLU A 76 -27.01 -25.30 1.58
C GLU A 76 -27.34 -24.42 2.82
N ALA A 77 -26.50 -24.48 3.87
CA ALA A 77 -26.69 -23.64 5.06
C ALA A 77 -26.32 -22.16 4.81
N GLU A 78 -25.29 -21.89 4.02
CA GLU A 78 -24.90 -20.53 3.61
C GLU A 78 -25.97 -19.86 2.73
N GLU A 79 -26.55 -20.60 1.77
CA GLU A 79 -27.68 -20.14 0.96
C GLU A 79 -28.90 -19.82 1.84
N ARG A 80 -29.21 -20.67 2.83
CA ARG A 80 -30.33 -20.41 3.75
C ARG A 80 -30.08 -19.21 4.65
N ILE A 81 -28.84 -18.96 5.07
CA ILE A 81 -28.47 -17.74 5.80
C ILE A 81 -28.71 -16.51 4.93
N SER A 82 -28.29 -16.53 3.66
CA SER A 82 -28.50 -15.40 2.74
C SER A 82 -29.98 -15.10 2.55
N ALA A 83 -30.81 -16.13 2.29
CA ALA A 83 -32.25 -15.97 2.14
C ALA A 83 -32.91 -15.39 3.41
N LEU A 84 -32.54 -15.86 4.61
CA LEU A 84 -33.07 -15.32 5.86
C LEU A 84 -32.61 -13.89 6.13
N GLN A 85 -31.43 -13.49 5.65
CA GLN A 85 -30.94 -12.11 5.74
C GLN A 85 -31.71 -11.18 4.79
N GLU A 86 -32.04 -11.64 3.58
CA GLU A 86 -32.89 -10.93 2.62
C GLU A 86 -34.32 -10.79 3.15
N GLU A 87 -34.93 -11.89 3.62
CA GLU A 87 -36.26 -11.87 4.27
C GLU A 87 -36.27 -10.89 5.48
N MET A 88 -35.20 -10.86 6.28
CA MET A 88 -35.06 -9.94 7.41
C MET A 88 -34.91 -8.48 6.95
N ALA A 89 -34.22 -8.21 5.84
CA ALA A 89 -34.05 -6.88 5.26
C ALA A 89 -35.37 -6.34 4.65
N GLU A 90 -36.12 -7.19 3.95
CA GLU A 90 -37.47 -6.89 3.47
C GLU A 90 -38.42 -6.60 4.63
N VAL A 91 -38.34 -7.39 5.71
CA VAL A 91 -39.14 -7.20 6.92
C VAL A 91 -38.80 -5.90 7.65
N LEU A 92 -37.52 -5.51 7.68
CA LEU A 92 -37.05 -4.25 8.25
C LEU A 92 -37.37 -3.02 7.39
N GLY A 93 -37.94 -3.22 6.19
CA GLY A 93 -38.36 -2.13 5.33
C GLY A 93 -37.18 -1.27 4.90
N GLU A 94 -36.04 -1.88 4.55
CA GLU A 94 -35.06 -1.19 3.72
C GLU A 94 -35.67 -0.98 2.32
N GLN A 95 -36.50 0.06 2.22
CA GLN A 95 -36.71 0.72 0.95
C GLN A 95 -35.31 1.15 0.49
N HIS A 96 -34.85 0.58 -0.62
CA HIS A 96 -34.00 1.34 -1.53
C HIS A 96 -34.65 2.70 -1.68
N ASP A 97 -34.02 3.75 -1.14
CA ASP A 97 -34.46 5.13 -1.34
C ASP A 97 -34.70 5.31 -2.85
N PRO A 98 -35.95 5.48 -3.33
CA PRO A 98 -36.13 5.95 -4.69
C PRO A 98 -35.42 7.29 -4.74
N ALA A 99 -34.52 7.45 -5.72
CA ALA A 99 -33.77 8.66 -5.94
C ALA A 99 -34.72 9.87 -5.87
N LEU A 100 -34.76 10.52 -4.72
CA LEU A 100 -35.38 11.82 -4.56
C LEU A 100 -34.74 12.71 -5.63
N PRO A 101 -35.52 13.47 -6.43
CA PRO A 101 -34.95 14.47 -7.30
C PRO A 101 -33.97 15.28 -6.45
N GLN A 102 -32.69 15.24 -6.83
CA GLN A 102 -31.64 15.95 -6.10
C GLN A 102 -32.17 17.36 -5.86
N PRO A 103 -32.27 17.82 -4.60
CA PRO A 103 -32.36 19.24 -4.38
C PRO A 103 -31.17 19.82 -5.12
N LEU A 104 -31.41 20.71 -6.09
CA LEU A 104 -30.39 21.47 -6.80
C LEU A 104 -29.27 21.72 -5.82
N ARG A 105 -28.10 21.09 -6.04
CA ARG A 105 -26.99 21.07 -5.08
C ARG A 105 -26.80 22.48 -4.54
N GLN A 106 -27.35 22.74 -3.36
CA GLN A 106 -26.94 23.89 -2.57
C GLN A 106 -25.49 23.58 -2.30
N SER A 107 -24.60 24.38 -2.90
CA SER A 107 -23.17 24.27 -2.68
C SER A 107 -22.95 24.13 -1.19
N SER A 108 -22.46 22.98 -0.72
CA SER A 108 -22.06 22.86 0.67
C SER A 108 -20.89 23.82 0.83
N ALA A 109 -21.18 25.02 1.32
CA ALA A 109 -20.17 25.98 1.69
C ALA A 109 -19.23 25.24 2.63
N ARG A 110 -17.95 25.19 2.28
CA ARG A 110 -16.93 24.50 3.08
C ARG A 110 -17.02 25.05 4.49
N LYS A 111 -16.99 24.16 5.49
CA LYS A 111 -16.89 24.60 6.89
C LYS A 111 -15.64 25.49 7.01
N PRO A 112 -15.77 26.68 7.63
CA PRO A 112 -14.63 27.56 7.84
C PRO A 112 -13.59 26.85 8.71
N LEU A 113 -12.31 27.23 8.56
CA LEU A 113 -11.26 26.71 9.42
C LEU A 113 -11.47 27.20 10.87
N PRO A 114 -11.06 26.42 11.89
CA PRO A 114 -11.32 26.78 13.28
C PRO A 114 -10.80 28.18 13.62
N ALA A 115 -11.65 29.01 14.21
CA ALA A 115 -11.30 30.38 14.60
C ALA A 115 -10.20 30.42 15.67
N SER A 116 -10.08 29.37 16.48
CA SER A 116 -9.07 29.23 17.53
C SER A 116 -7.65 29.02 17.02
N LEU A 117 -7.46 28.67 15.74
CA LEU A 117 -6.11 28.48 15.20
C LEU A 117 -5.42 29.83 14.94
N PRO A 118 -4.11 29.94 15.20
CA PRO A 118 -3.35 31.13 14.90
C PRO A 118 -3.36 31.41 13.40
N ARG A 119 -3.55 32.68 13.02
CA ARG A 119 -3.52 33.15 11.62
C ARG A 119 -2.22 33.89 11.33
N GLU A 120 -1.61 33.59 10.19
CA GLU A 120 -0.57 34.43 9.59
C GLU A 120 -1.10 35.00 8.29
N THR A 121 -1.26 36.32 8.29
CA THR A 121 -1.71 37.07 7.13
C THR A 121 -0.51 37.38 6.22
N ARG A 122 -0.66 37.05 4.94
CA ARG A 122 0.29 37.38 3.88
C ARG A 122 -0.44 38.19 2.82
N THR A 123 0.01 39.43 2.63
CA THR A 123 -0.56 40.32 1.63
C THR A 123 0.26 40.27 0.35
N LEU A 124 -0.40 39.95 -0.76
CA LEU A 124 0.17 39.95 -2.11
C LEU A 124 -0.38 41.14 -2.88
N SER A 125 0.30 42.28 -2.76
CA SER A 125 -0.07 43.50 -3.49
C SER A 125 0.30 43.39 -4.98
N PRO A 126 -0.47 44.03 -5.89
CA PRO A 126 -0.09 44.19 -7.29
C PRO A 126 1.29 44.84 -7.43
N ALA A 127 2.05 44.44 -8.45
CA ALA A 127 3.36 45.04 -8.74
C ALA A 127 3.21 46.40 -9.44
N GLU A 128 2.07 46.61 -10.09
CA GLU A 128 1.72 47.80 -10.84
C GLU A 128 1.46 48.97 -9.90
N THR A 129 2.22 50.06 -10.09
CA THR A 129 2.01 51.33 -9.37
C THR A 129 1.12 52.31 -10.14
N ALA A 130 0.85 52.04 -11.42
CA ALA A 130 -0.05 52.81 -12.29
C ALA A 130 -0.84 51.88 -13.20
N CYS A 131 -1.95 52.36 -13.76
CA CYS A 131 -2.81 51.55 -14.62
C CYS A 131 -2.06 51.07 -15.88
N PRO A 132 -1.96 49.75 -16.13
CA PRO A 132 -1.24 49.24 -17.29
C PRO A 132 -1.96 49.57 -18.63
N ALA A 133 -3.24 49.92 -18.59
CA ALA A 133 -4.03 50.25 -19.78
C ALA A 133 -3.96 51.73 -20.19
N CYS A 134 -3.91 52.66 -19.22
CA CYS A 134 -3.99 54.10 -19.50
C CYS A 134 -3.01 54.99 -18.73
N GLY A 135 -2.19 54.41 -17.84
CA GLY A 135 -1.24 55.16 -17.01
C GLY A 135 -1.84 55.94 -15.83
N GLY A 136 -3.17 55.92 -15.66
CA GLY A 136 -3.85 56.61 -14.55
C GLY A 136 -3.62 55.98 -13.18
N ASP A 137 -3.95 56.72 -12.12
CA ASP A 137 -3.78 56.30 -10.73
C ASP A 137 -4.68 55.11 -10.37
N LEU A 138 -4.18 54.28 -9.43
CA LEU A 138 -4.81 53.07 -8.94
C LEU A 138 -5.29 53.25 -7.49
N ASN A 139 -6.59 53.02 -7.25
CA ASN A 139 -7.18 53.09 -5.91
C ASN A 139 -7.65 51.72 -5.40
N PRO A 140 -7.61 51.46 -4.08
CA PRO A 140 -8.12 50.22 -3.51
C PRO A 140 -9.61 50.01 -3.81
N LEU A 141 -9.94 48.84 -4.37
CA LEU A 141 -11.31 48.41 -4.66
C LEU A 141 -11.84 47.37 -3.67
N GLY A 142 -10.97 46.49 -3.18
CA GLY A 142 -11.34 45.40 -2.29
C GLY A 142 -10.19 44.43 -2.08
N CYS A 143 -10.46 43.28 -1.45
CA CYS A 143 -9.43 42.27 -1.21
C CYS A 143 -10.04 40.87 -1.32
N ASP A 144 -9.42 39.99 -2.10
CA ASP A 144 -9.75 38.57 -2.04
C ASP A 144 -8.92 37.91 -0.95
N VAL A 145 -9.60 37.21 -0.04
CA VAL A 145 -8.96 36.48 1.05
C VAL A 145 -9.09 34.99 0.81
N SER A 146 -7.99 34.25 0.99
CA SER A 146 -8.02 32.79 0.95
C SER A 146 -7.26 32.21 2.13
N GLU A 147 -7.84 31.20 2.77
CA GLU A 147 -7.24 30.52 3.91
C GLU A 147 -6.66 29.15 3.49
N GLN A 148 -5.51 28.79 4.07
CA GLN A 148 -4.92 27.46 3.99
C GLN A 148 -4.58 26.95 5.40
N LEU A 149 -4.91 25.69 5.68
CA LEU A 149 -4.50 24.99 6.88
C LEU A 149 -3.10 24.42 6.69
N GLU A 150 -2.18 24.85 7.53
CA GLU A 150 -0.77 24.46 7.49
C GLU A 150 -0.33 23.83 8.82
N LEU A 151 0.70 22.99 8.77
CA LEU A 151 1.36 22.44 9.95
C LEU A 151 2.84 22.85 9.95
N ILE A 152 3.21 23.71 10.89
CA ILE A 152 4.57 24.24 11.04
C ILE A 152 5.08 23.86 12.42
N SER A 153 6.23 23.18 12.49
CA SER A 153 6.82 22.74 13.77
C SER A 153 5.84 21.96 14.66
N SER A 154 5.02 21.10 14.04
CA SER A 154 3.96 20.30 14.69
C SER A 154 2.78 21.08 15.27
N ALA A 155 2.65 22.38 14.99
CA ALA A 155 1.51 23.19 15.37
C ALA A 155 0.67 23.58 14.14
N PHE A 156 -0.66 23.50 14.26
CA PHE A 156 -1.57 23.95 13.22
C PHE A 156 -1.64 25.47 13.17
N LYS A 157 -1.64 25.99 11.94
CA LYS A 157 -1.76 27.41 11.64
C LYS A 157 -2.64 27.60 10.43
N VAL A 158 -3.32 28.75 10.35
CA VAL A 158 -4.01 29.18 9.14
C VAL A 158 -3.14 30.23 8.45
N ILE A 159 -2.74 29.97 7.20
CA ILE A 159 -2.11 30.98 6.35
C ILE A 159 -3.23 31.68 5.59
N GLU A 160 -3.43 32.95 5.90
CA GLU A 160 -4.42 33.81 5.25
C GLU A 160 -3.71 34.62 4.16
N THR A 161 -4.01 34.35 2.90
CA THR A 161 -3.47 35.11 1.77
C THR A 161 -4.47 36.17 1.34
N GLN A 162 -4.11 37.43 1.54
CA GLN A 162 -4.88 38.60 1.13
C GLN A 162 -4.33 39.14 -0.20
N ARG A 163 -5.21 39.32 -1.18
CA ARG A 163 -4.86 39.83 -2.52
C ARG A 163 -5.67 41.08 -2.81
N PRO A 164 -5.15 42.27 -2.44
CA PRO A 164 -5.80 43.54 -2.71
C PRO A 164 -6.06 43.74 -4.21
N LYS A 165 -7.25 44.21 -4.55
CA LYS A 165 -7.65 44.65 -5.88
C LYS A 165 -7.51 46.16 -5.94
N LEU A 166 -6.82 46.66 -6.95
CA LEU A 166 -6.77 48.09 -7.24
C LEU A 166 -7.51 48.35 -8.54
N ALA A 167 -8.29 49.44 -8.61
CA ALA A 167 -9.00 49.86 -9.80
C ALA A 167 -8.47 51.21 -10.27
N CYS A 168 -8.32 51.37 -11.59
CA CYS A 168 -7.94 52.63 -12.19
C CYS A 168 -9.08 53.64 -12.13
N CYS A 169 -8.79 54.86 -11.67
CA CYS A 169 -9.79 55.93 -11.59
C CYS A 169 -10.22 56.51 -12.95
N SER A 170 -9.47 56.24 -14.01
CA SER A 170 -9.71 56.81 -15.34
C SER A 170 -10.44 55.87 -16.31
N CYS A 171 -10.24 54.55 -16.17
CA CYS A 171 -10.75 53.57 -17.13
C CYS A 171 -11.30 52.29 -16.49
N ASP A 172 -11.44 52.25 -15.17
CA ASP A 172 -11.97 51.11 -14.39
C ASP A 172 -11.20 49.79 -14.55
N HIS A 173 -9.99 49.81 -15.11
CA HIS A 173 -9.14 48.62 -15.21
C HIS A 173 -8.72 48.13 -13.82
N ILE A 174 -8.91 46.84 -13.54
CA ILE A 174 -8.60 46.22 -12.24
C ILE A 174 -7.27 45.46 -12.33
N VAL A 175 -6.35 45.77 -11.42
CA VAL A 175 -5.13 45.00 -11.22
C VAL A 175 -5.20 44.23 -9.90
N GLN A 176 -4.75 42.98 -9.92
CA GLN A 176 -4.70 42.11 -8.76
C GLN A 176 -3.61 41.06 -8.96
N THR A 177 -2.84 40.77 -7.90
CA THR A 177 -1.86 39.68 -7.95
C THR A 177 -2.55 38.32 -8.09
N ALA A 178 -2.03 37.51 -9.02
CA ALA A 178 -2.50 36.15 -9.22
C ALA A 178 -2.33 35.30 -7.94
N MET A 179 -3.22 34.34 -7.72
CA MET A 179 -3.10 33.43 -6.59
C MET A 179 -1.88 32.51 -6.82
N PRO A 180 -0.99 32.33 -5.83
CA PRO A 180 0.06 31.33 -5.93
C PRO A 180 -0.53 29.93 -6.17
N SER A 181 0.16 29.14 -6.99
CA SER A 181 -0.21 27.74 -7.24
C SER A 181 -0.23 26.96 -5.93
N LYS A 182 -1.23 26.10 -5.76
CA LYS A 182 -1.33 25.19 -4.61
C LYS A 182 -0.89 23.79 -5.04
N PRO A 183 -0.35 22.96 -4.12
CA PRO A 183 -0.03 21.57 -4.44
C PRO A 183 -1.25 20.80 -4.97
N ILE A 184 -2.41 21.02 -4.34
CA ILE A 184 -3.68 20.42 -4.76
C ILE A 184 -4.66 21.54 -5.08
N GLU A 185 -5.12 21.57 -6.32
CA GLU A 185 -6.05 22.59 -6.79
C GLU A 185 -7.33 22.61 -5.97
N ARG A 186 -7.81 23.82 -5.67
CA ARG A 186 -8.96 24.09 -4.79
C ARG A 186 -8.85 23.47 -3.39
N SER A 187 -7.72 22.90 -2.96
CA SER A 187 -7.55 22.40 -1.59
C SER A 187 -7.27 23.54 -0.61
N TYR A 188 -7.65 23.34 0.65
CA TYR A 188 -7.24 24.20 1.75
C TYR A 188 -6.03 23.65 2.51
N ALA A 189 -5.52 22.45 2.18
CA ALA A 189 -4.29 21.94 2.79
C ALA A 189 -3.06 22.67 2.24
N GLY A 190 -2.20 23.13 3.15
CA GLY A 190 -0.87 23.64 2.84
C GLY A 190 0.14 22.50 2.59
N PRO A 191 1.27 22.80 1.93
CA PRO A 191 2.31 21.82 1.61
C PRO A 191 2.90 21.12 2.84
N GLY A 192 3.10 21.82 3.96
CA GLY A 192 3.67 21.22 5.18
C GLY A 192 2.75 20.17 5.82
N LEU A 193 1.45 20.45 5.84
CA LEU A 193 0.42 19.50 6.28
C LEU A 193 0.39 18.27 5.36
N LEU A 194 0.40 18.47 4.03
CA LEU A 194 0.42 17.37 3.07
C LEU A 194 1.65 16.48 3.26
N ALA A 195 2.83 17.08 3.39
CA ALA A 195 4.08 16.38 3.67
C ALA A 195 3.99 15.59 4.98
N ARG A 196 3.48 16.20 6.07
CA ARG A 196 3.30 15.50 7.35
C ARG A 196 2.40 14.27 7.21
N ILE A 197 1.27 14.39 6.51
CA ILE A 197 0.28 13.30 6.40
C ILE A 197 0.92 12.07 5.73
N VAL A 198 1.66 12.27 4.64
CA VAL A 198 2.30 11.17 3.91
C VAL A 198 3.48 10.60 4.67
N THR A 199 4.34 11.44 5.26
CA THR A 199 5.48 10.97 6.09
C THR A 199 5.00 10.19 7.30
N ALA A 200 4.01 10.71 8.03
CA ALA A 200 3.43 10.02 9.17
C ALA A 200 2.84 8.66 8.77
N LYS A 201 2.19 8.57 7.60
CA LYS A 201 1.59 7.31 7.13
C LYS A 201 2.63 6.28 6.73
N PHE A 202 3.59 6.67 5.90
CA PHE A 202 4.44 5.74 5.18
C PHE A 202 5.82 5.57 5.81
N ALA A 203 6.38 6.60 6.43
CA ALA A 203 7.68 6.51 7.12
C ALA A 203 7.53 6.19 8.61
N GLU A 204 6.45 6.66 9.24
CA GLU A 204 6.24 6.50 10.69
C GLU A 204 5.11 5.51 11.03
N HIS A 205 4.55 4.83 10.02
CA HIS A 205 3.51 3.80 10.18
C HIS A 205 2.29 4.26 11.00
N THR A 206 1.95 5.54 10.95
CA THR A 206 0.79 6.13 11.63
C THR A 206 -0.42 6.14 10.70
N PRO A 207 -1.39 5.22 10.88
CA PRO A 207 -2.54 5.11 9.98
C PRO A 207 -3.43 6.35 10.06
N HIS A 208 -4.16 6.63 8.98
CA HIS A 208 -4.99 7.84 8.85
C HIS A 208 -6.02 8.03 9.98
N TYR A 209 -6.57 6.95 10.55
CA TYR A 209 -7.49 7.08 11.69
C TYR A 209 -6.77 7.67 12.93
N ARG A 210 -5.53 7.25 13.19
CA ARG A 210 -4.72 7.73 14.30
C ARG A 210 -4.28 9.17 14.06
N GLN A 211 -3.91 9.52 12.83
CA GLN A 211 -3.62 10.90 12.46
C GLN A 211 -4.85 11.81 12.69
N SER A 212 -6.03 11.38 12.25
CA SER A 212 -7.30 12.10 12.46
C SER A 212 -7.56 12.37 13.94
N GLU A 213 -7.32 11.40 14.83
CA GLU A 213 -7.47 11.58 16.27
C GLU A 213 -6.42 12.52 16.87
N ILE A 214 -5.17 12.43 16.42
CA ILE A 214 -4.09 13.33 16.86
C ILE A 214 -4.44 14.78 16.49
N TYR A 215 -4.89 15.02 15.26
CA TYR A 215 -5.26 16.36 14.80
C TYR A 215 -6.50 16.90 15.52
N ARG A 216 -7.47 16.03 15.84
CA ARG A 216 -8.64 16.41 16.65
C ARG A 216 -8.24 16.93 18.03
N ARG A 217 -7.25 16.31 18.68
CA ARG A 217 -6.72 16.78 19.97
C ARG A 217 -6.06 18.16 19.89
N GLN A 218 -5.67 18.59 18.69
CA GLN A 218 -5.14 19.93 18.40
C GLN A 218 -6.24 20.89 17.88
N GLY A 219 -7.51 20.52 17.98
CA GLY A 219 -8.64 21.35 17.54
C GLY A 219 -8.94 21.30 16.04
N VAL A 220 -8.35 20.35 15.30
CA VAL A 220 -8.51 20.23 13.84
C VAL A 220 -9.19 18.92 13.46
N GLU A 221 -10.41 19.01 12.93
CA GLU A 221 -11.17 17.84 12.47
C GLU A 221 -10.89 17.52 11.00
N LEU A 222 -10.07 16.49 10.76
CA LEU A 222 -9.82 15.96 9.42
C LEU A 222 -10.35 14.53 9.31
N SER A 223 -11.28 14.30 8.36
CA SER A 223 -11.82 12.97 8.13
C SER A 223 -10.79 12.01 7.51
N ARG A 224 -10.92 10.70 7.77
CA ARG A 224 -10.09 9.66 7.13
C ARG A 224 -10.15 9.72 5.61
N ALA A 225 -11.34 10.01 5.06
CA ALA A 225 -11.54 10.15 3.62
C ALA A 225 -10.78 11.36 3.04
N THR A 226 -10.74 12.48 3.78
CA THR A 226 -9.95 13.66 3.39
C THR A 226 -8.46 13.33 3.36
N LEU A 227 -7.95 12.71 4.43
CA LEU A 227 -6.54 12.29 4.51
C LEU A 227 -6.17 11.30 3.39
N GLY A 228 -7.06 10.35 3.10
CA GLY A 228 -6.88 9.40 2.00
C GLY A 228 -6.81 10.08 0.62
N ARG A 229 -7.75 10.99 0.34
CA ARG A 229 -7.75 11.77 -0.92
C ARG A 229 -6.48 12.61 -1.07
N TRP A 230 -6.04 13.28 0.00
CA TRP A 230 -4.81 14.06 -0.03
C TRP A 230 -3.58 13.19 -0.20
N SER A 231 -3.50 12.02 0.43
CA SER A 231 -2.41 11.08 0.17
C SER A 231 -2.36 10.62 -1.30
N GLY A 232 -3.51 10.37 -1.92
CA GLY A 232 -3.59 10.04 -3.36
C GLY A 232 -3.13 11.19 -4.26
N ALA A 233 -3.61 12.40 -4.00
CA ALA A 233 -3.16 13.57 -4.76
C ALA A 233 -1.67 13.85 -4.58
N VAL A 234 -1.11 13.64 -3.38
CA VAL A 234 0.34 13.75 -3.18
C VAL A 234 1.10 12.65 -3.94
N SER A 235 0.57 11.43 -4.07
CA SER A 235 1.23 10.41 -4.89
C SER A 235 1.30 10.79 -6.37
N GLU A 236 0.26 11.45 -6.91
CA GLU A 236 0.29 11.98 -8.29
C GLU A 236 1.36 13.08 -8.44
N LEU A 237 1.47 13.99 -7.47
CA LEU A 237 2.51 15.03 -7.48
C LEU A 237 3.94 14.48 -7.40
N LEU A 238 4.12 13.30 -6.80
CA LEU A 238 5.42 12.64 -6.64
C LEU A 238 5.78 11.74 -7.82
N GLU A 239 4.89 11.53 -8.79
CA GLU A 239 5.12 10.67 -9.95
C GLU A 239 6.40 11.04 -10.73
N PRO A 240 6.73 12.32 -11.00
CA PRO A 240 7.98 12.66 -11.67
C PRO A 240 9.24 12.24 -10.90
N LEU A 241 9.19 12.28 -9.56
CA LEU A 241 10.30 11.83 -8.72
C LEU A 241 10.40 10.30 -8.72
N TYR A 242 9.26 9.60 -8.73
CA TYR A 242 9.20 8.16 -8.86
C TYR A 242 9.82 7.69 -10.19
N ASP A 243 9.51 8.38 -11.29
CA ASP A 243 10.07 8.08 -12.61
C ASP A 243 11.57 8.35 -12.69
N LEU A 244 12.05 9.47 -12.14
CA LEU A 244 13.49 9.76 -12.04
C LEU A 244 14.22 8.73 -11.19
N LEU A 245 13.63 8.30 -10.07
CA LEU A 245 14.17 7.26 -9.21
C LEU A 245 14.26 5.92 -9.94
N ARG A 246 13.22 5.54 -10.68
CA ARG A 246 13.21 4.35 -11.54
C ARG A 246 14.35 4.42 -12.57
N GLN A 247 14.47 5.52 -13.29
CA GLN A 247 15.54 5.72 -14.28
C GLN A 247 16.94 5.60 -13.65
N TYR A 248 17.13 6.19 -12.46
CA TYR A 248 18.39 6.12 -11.74
C TYR A 248 18.73 4.71 -11.26
N VAL A 249 17.76 3.98 -10.71
CA VAL A 249 17.95 2.58 -10.28
C VAL A 249 18.27 1.68 -11.47
N LEU A 250 17.63 1.91 -12.62
CA LEU A 250 17.76 1.09 -13.83
C LEU A 250 18.82 1.59 -14.83
N MET A 251 19.74 2.49 -14.45
CA MET A 251 20.89 2.76 -15.31
C MET A 251 21.74 1.49 -15.48
N PRO A 252 22.50 1.35 -16.58
CA PRO A 252 23.36 0.19 -16.79
C PRO A 252 24.30 -0.07 -15.60
N GLY A 253 24.45 -1.34 -15.22
CA GLY A 253 25.24 -1.73 -14.05
C GLY A 253 24.73 -3.03 -13.44
N LYS A 254 24.57 -3.04 -12.11
CA LYS A 254 23.99 -4.15 -11.35
C LYS A 254 22.77 -3.65 -10.59
N VAL A 255 21.69 -4.43 -10.66
CA VAL A 255 20.47 -4.22 -9.87
C VAL A 255 20.16 -5.51 -9.13
N HIS A 256 19.90 -5.39 -7.83
CA HIS A 256 19.34 -6.46 -7.01
C HIS A 256 17.81 -6.45 -7.16
N THR A 257 17.18 -7.62 -7.17
CA THR A 257 15.71 -7.74 -7.22
C THR A 257 15.16 -8.78 -6.27
N ASP A 258 14.00 -8.49 -5.68
CA ASP A 258 13.20 -9.44 -4.88
C ASP A 258 11.71 -9.03 -4.93
N ASP A 259 10.82 -9.85 -4.36
CA ASP A 259 9.39 -9.56 -4.32
C ASP A 259 8.74 -9.83 -2.96
N ILE A 260 7.92 -8.87 -2.50
CA ILE A 260 7.21 -8.94 -1.22
C ILE A 260 5.74 -9.25 -1.48
N PRO A 261 5.16 -10.30 -0.88
CA PRO A 261 3.73 -10.55 -0.95
C PRO A 261 2.94 -9.50 -0.13
N VAL A 262 1.98 -8.85 -0.77
CA VAL A 262 1.10 -7.86 -0.13
C VAL A 262 -0.36 -8.31 -0.22
N PRO A 263 -1.08 -8.45 0.90
CA PRO A 263 -2.51 -8.74 0.87
C PRO A 263 -3.27 -7.47 0.45
N VAL A 264 -3.98 -7.55 -0.68
CA VAL A 264 -4.78 -6.44 -1.21
C VAL A 264 -6.24 -6.86 -1.24
N GLN A 265 -7.13 -6.00 -0.72
CA GLN A 265 -8.57 -6.23 -0.80
C GLN A 265 -9.00 -6.27 -2.25
N GLU A 266 -9.78 -7.30 -2.60
CA GLU A 266 -10.40 -7.42 -3.90
C GLU A 266 -11.85 -6.89 -3.80
N PRO A 267 -12.16 -5.75 -4.44
CA PRO A 267 -13.49 -5.14 -4.32
C PRO A 267 -14.59 -6.11 -4.74
N GLY A 268 -15.64 -6.21 -3.93
CA GLY A 268 -16.82 -7.04 -4.22
C GLY A 268 -16.72 -8.52 -3.84
N SER A 269 -15.51 -9.08 -3.64
CA SER A 269 -15.37 -10.51 -3.32
C SER A 269 -15.33 -10.81 -1.81
N GLY A 270 -15.12 -9.79 -0.98
CA GLY A 270 -14.90 -9.93 0.47
C GLY A 270 -13.59 -10.65 0.82
N LYS A 271 -12.73 -10.93 -0.17
CA LYS A 271 -11.45 -11.64 -0.02
C LYS A 271 -10.27 -10.71 -0.27
N THR A 272 -9.09 -11.18 0.08
CA THR A 272 -7.82 -10.57 -0.30
C THR A 272 -7.15 -11.40 -1.37
N ARG A 273 -6.51 -10.72 -2.33
CA ARG A 273 -5.57 -11.33 -3.26
C ARG A 273 -4.13 -11.04 -2.80
N THR A 274 -3.21 -11.94 -3.07
CA THR A 274 -1.78 -11.72 -2.83
C THR A 274 -1.16 -11.02 -4.04
N ALA A 275 -1.03 -9.71 -3.94
CA ALA A 275 -0.28 -8.89 -4.87
C ALA A 275 1.23 -8.93 -4.55
N ARG A 276 2.06 -8.32 -5.39
CA ARG A 276 3.51 -8.22 -5.18
C ARG A 276 3.99 -6.77 -5.24
N LEU A 277 4.89 -6.42 -4.34
CA LEU A 277 5.79 -5.28 -4.49
C LEU A 277 7.17 -5.82 -4.86
N TRP A 278 7.57 -5.57 -6.09
CA TRP A 278 8.91 -5.86 -6.58
C TRP A 278 9.86 -4.78 -6.09
N VAL A 279 11.00 -5.18 -5.58
CA VAL A 279 12.03 -4.29 -5.05
C VAL A 279 13.21 -4.34 -5.99
N TYR A 280 13.64 -3.21 -6.52
CA TYR A 280 14.85 -3.07 -7.31
C TYR A 280 15.84 -2.19 -6.55
N VAL A 281 17.00 -2.73 -6.21
CA VAL A 281 18.00 -2.02 -5.39
C VAL A 281 19.27 -1.80 -6.18
N ARG A 282 19.68 -0.54 -6.25
CA ARG A 282 21.02 -0.13 -6.68
C ARG A 282 21.81 0.28 -5.46
N ASP A 283 22.73 -0.56 -5.04
CA ASP A 283 23.62 -0.27 -3.91
C ASP A 283 24.97 -0.98 -4.15
N ASP A 284 25.92 -0.20 -4.67
CA ASP A 284 27.26 -0.69 -5.02
C ASP A 284 28.32 -0.22 -4.01
N ARG A 285 27.90 0.22 -2.82
CA ARG A 285 28.84 0.67 -1.76
C ARG A 285 29.77 -0.46 -1.30
N ASN A 286 29.29 -1.70 -1.33
CA ASN A 286 30.12 -2.88 -1.07
C ASN A 286 31.24 -3.09 -2.11
N ALA A 287 31.12 -2.48 -3.29
CA ALA A 287 32.12 -2.46 -4.36
C ALA A 287 32.91 -1.13 -4.41
N GLY A 288 32.91 -0.35 -3.33
CA GLY A 288 33.62 0.92 -3.25
C GLY A 288 32.96 2.09 -4.00
N SER A 289 31.73 1.91 -4.52
CA SER A 289 31.02 2.97 -5.24
C SER A 289 30.67 4.14 -4.32
N GLN A 290 30.86 5.36 -4.85
CA GLN A 290 30.43 6.60 -4.22
C GLN A 290 29.04 7.06 -4.70
N LEU A 291 28.42 6.31 -5.63
CA LEU A 291 27.07 6.64 -6.10
C LEU A 291 26.04 6.42 -4.97
N PRO A 292 25.07 7.33 -4.79
CA PRO A 292 24.04 7.18 -3.78
C PRO A 292 23.23 5.89 -3.97
N PRO A 293 23.01 5.09 -2.90
CA PRO A 293 22.15 3.92 -3.00
C PRO A 293 20.69 4.33 -3.21
N ALA A 294 19.95 3.54 -3.97
CA ALA A 294 18.54 3.79 -4.25
C ALA A 294 17.74 2.49 -4.31
N VAL A 295 16.47 2.60 -3.95
CA VAL A 295 15.49 1.52 -4.02
C VAL A 295 14.28 2.00 -4.80
N TRP A 296 13.87 1.25 -5.80
CA TRP A 296 12.64 1.46 -6.54
C TRP A 296 11.67 0.30 -6.28
N PHE A 297 10.43 0.61 -5.94
CA PHE A 297 9.37 -0.37 -5.73
C PHE A 297 8.37 -0.33 -6.89
N ALA A 298 8.01 -1.49 -7.42
CA ALA A 298 6.98 -1.62 -8.46
C ALA A 298 5.86 -2.55 -7.99
N TYR A 299 4.62 -2.10 -8.09
CA TYR A 299 3.44 -2.90 -7.74
C TYR A 299 3.00 -3.80 -8.90
N SER A 300 2.53 -5.00 -8.59
CA SER A 300 1.81 -5.85 -9.52
C SER A 300 0.71 -6.67 -8.83
N PRO A 301 -0.36 -7.03 -9.56
CA PRO A 301 -1.51 -7.74 -8.97
C PRO A 301 -1.25 -9.21 -8.63
N ASP A 302 -0.21 -9.83 -9.20
CA ASP A 302 0.18 -11.22 -8.98
C ASP A 302 1.70 -11.38 -9.14
N ARG A 303 2.23 -12.61 -8.97
CA ARG A 303 3.67 -12.88 -9.06
C ARG A 303 4.11 -13.33 -10.45
N LYS A 304 3.43 -12.99 -11.55
CA LYS A 304 3.83 -13.50 -12.88
C LYS A 304 5.12 -12.86 -13.38
N GLY A 305 5.93 -13.63 -14.10
CA GLY A 305 7.18 -13.15 -14.71
C GLY A 305 7.00 -12.01 -15.73
N VAL A 306 5.79 -11.82 -16.29
CA VAL A 306 5.50 -10.70 -17.19
C VAL A 306 5.72 -9.33 -16.54
N HIS A 307 5.57 -9.22 -15.21
CA HIS A 307 5.77 -7.95 -14.50
C HIS A 307 7.24 -7.53 -14.48
N PRO A 308 8.19 -8.34 -13.96
CA PRO A 308 9.60 -7.97 -14.03
C PRO A 308 10.11 -7.83 -15.48
N GLN A 309 9.53 -8.56 -16.45
CA GLN A 309 9.81 -8.34 -17.88
C GLN A 309 9.43 -6.92 -18.35
N GLN A 310 8.25 -6.43 -17.96
CA GLN A 310 7.84 -5.05 -18.27
C GLN A 310 8.66 -4.01 -17.52
N HIS A 311 8.93 -4.25 -16.23
CA HIS A 311 9.72 -3.33 -15.41
C HIS A 311 11.13 -3.13 -15.96
N LEU A 312 11.77 -4.22 -16.43
CA LEU A 312 13.15 -4.29 -16.90
C LEU A 312 13.27 -4.28 -18.44
N ALA A 313 12.22 -3.93 -19.17
CA ALA A 313 12.20 -3.99 -20.64
C ALA A 313 13.34 -3.18 -21.31
N GLY A 314 13.71 -2.04 -20.72
CA GLY A 314 14.82 -1.20 -21.19
C GLY A 314 16.15 -1.38 -20.44
N TYR A 315 16.22 -2.28 -19.46
CA TYR A 315 17.41 -2.47 -18.63
C TYR A 315 18.42 -3.39 -19.32
N SER A 316 19.71 -3.12 -19.13
CA SER A 316 20.81 -4.01 -19.51
C SER A 316 21.89 -3.96 -18.45
N GLY A 317 22.46 -5.12 -18.11
CA GLY A 317 23.43 -5.26 -17.05
C GLY A 317 23.23 -6.54 -16.25
N ILE A 318 23.65 -6.54 -15.00
CA ILE A 318 23.54 -7.68 -14.10
C ILE A 318 22.23 -7.56 -13.33
N LEU A 319 21.45 -8.64 -13.30
CA LEU A 319 20.33 -8.78 -12.39
C LEU A 319 20.70 -9.80 -11.32
N GLN A 320 20.80 -9.33 -10.08
CA GLN A 320 21.09 -10.18 -8.93
C GLN A 320 19.81 -10.55 -8.20
N ALA A 321 19.49 -11.84 -8.16
CA ALA A 321 18.19 -12.32 -7.71
C ALA A 321 18.29 -13.69 -7.03
N ASP A 322 17.19 -14.12 -6.42
CA ASP A 322 16.96 -15.54 -6.18
C ASP A 322 16.68 -16.28 -7.51
N ALA A 323 16.73 -17.61 -7.49
CA ALA A 323 16.44 -18.41 -8.69
C ALA A 323 14.92 -18.55 -8.96
N TYR A 324 14.17 -17.45 -8.83
CA TYR A 324 12.75 -17.43 -9.15
C TYR A 324 12.55 -17.56 -10.67
N GLY A 325 11.86 -18.63 -11.08
CA GLY A 325 11.71 -18.97 -12.50
C GLY A 325 10.97 -17.92 -13.36
N GLY A 326 10.28 -16.95 -12.76
CA GLY A 326 9.68 -15.86 -13.52
C GLY A 326 10.69 -14.86 -14.09
N TYR A 327 11.94 -14.91 -13.66
CA TYR A 327 13.03 -14.13 -14.23
C TYR A 327 13.66 -14.77 -15.47
N ASN A 328 13.47 -16.07 -15.72
CA ASN A 328 14.20 -16.81 -16.78
C ASN A 328 14.15 -16.12 -18.15
N ALA A 329 12.98 -15.61 -18.55
CA ALA A 329 12.80 -14.94 -19.85
C ALA A 329 13.62 -13.65 -19.99
N LEU A 330 14.06 -13.04 -18.89
CA LEU A 330 14.92 -11.85 -18.90
C LEU A 330 16.33 -12.16 -19.39
N TYR A 331 16.77 -13.42 -19.28
CA TYR A 331 18.14 -13.83 -19.56
C TYR A 331 18.33 -14.39 -20.98
N GLU A 332 17.23 -14.67 -21.69
CA GLU A 332 17.24 -15.36 -22.99
C GLU A 332 17.91 -14.56 -24.11
N ASP A 333 17.79 -13.23 -24.10
CA ASP A 333 18.34 -12.34 -25.12
C ASP A 333 19.79 -11.89 -24.83
N GLY A 334 20.36 -12.29 -23.68
CA GLY A 334 21.71 -11.94 -23.24
C GLY A 334 21.90 -10.47 -22.81
N ARG A 335 20.86 -9.63 -22.87
CA ARG A 335 20.92 -8.22 -22.45
C ARG A 335 21.07 -8.08 -20.94
N ILE A 336 20.49 -9.03 -20.20
CA ILE A 336 20.59 -9.13 -18.75
C ILE A 336 21.37 -10.39 -18.40
N THR A 337 22.43 -10.23 -17.62
CA THR A 337 23.23 -11.34 -17.10
C THR A 337 22.73 -11.74 -15.71
N GLU A 338 22.47 -13.03 -15.50
CA GLU A 338 21.98 -13.56 -14.24
C GLU A 338 23.10 -13.68 -13.20
N ALA A 339 22.92 -13.06 -12.02
CA ALA A 339 23.71 -13.32 -10.82
C ALA A 339 22.84 -13.99 -9.76
N ALA A 340 23.13 -15.26 -9.45
CA ALA A 340 22.35 -16.00 -8.47
C ALA A 340 22.78 -15.68 -7.03
N CYS A 341 21.87 -15.94 -6.08
CA CYS A 341 22.09 -15.68 -4.66
C CYS A 341 22.67 -16.90 -3.92
N MET A 342 23.95 -16.82 -3.48
CA MET A 342 24.57 -17.88 -2.67
C MET A 342 23.89 -18.06 -1.31
N ALA A 343 23.31 -17.00 -0.73
CA ALA A 343 22.58 -17.12 0.53
C ALA A 343 21.36 -18.04 0.40
N HIS A 344 20.64 -18.00 -0.74
CA HIS A 344 19.54 -18.92 -1.03
C HIS A 344 20.00 -20.36 -1.24
N ALA A 345 21.11 -20.58 -1.96
CA ALA A 345 21.69 -21.91 -2.12
C ALA A 345 22.16 -22.49 -0.78
N ARG A 346 22.84 -21.69 0.04
CA ARG A 346 23.27 -22.03 1.40
C ARG A 346 22.10 -22.34 2.32
N ARG A 347 21.01 -21.55 2.27
CA ARG A 347 19.81 -21.73 3.11
C ARG A 347 19.21 -23.12 2.92
N LYS A 348 19.12 -23.61 1.68
CA LYS A 348 18.63 -24.97 1.40
C LYS A 348 19.46 -26.07 2.07
N ILE A 349 20.79 -25.92 2.12
CA ILE A 349 21.69 -26.86 2.80
C ILE A 349 21.53 -26.73 4.31
N HIS A 350 21.47 -25.49 4.81
CA HIS A 350 21.30 -25.18 6.22
C HIS A 350 19.98 -25.73 6.79
N ASP A 351 18.87 -25.61 6.07
CA ASP A 351 17.57 -26.12 6.51
C ASP A 351 17.58 -27.65 6.68
N VAL A 352 18.32 -28.35 5.82
CA VAL A 352 18.54 -29.79 5.96
C VAL A 352 19.42 -30.09 7.17
N HIS A 353 20.53 -29.35 7.31
CA HIS A 353 21.45 -29.49 8.44
C HIS A 353 20.76 -29.25 9.79
N ALA A 354 19.96 -28.20 9.91
CA ALA A 354 19.27 -27.84 11.15
C ALA A 354 18.27 -28.91 11.60
N ARG A 355 17.67 -29.65 10.65
CA ARG A 355 16.78 -30.78 10.97
C ARG A 355 17.55 -32.05 11.29
N THR A 356 18.61 -32.33 10.53
CA THR A 356 19.41 -33.54 10.69
C THR A 356 20.86 -33.26 10.25
N PRO A 357 21.74 -32.88 11.20
CA PRO A 357 23.14 -32.65 10.92
C PRO A 357 23.83 -33.91 10.41
N THR A 358 24.70 -33.74 9.42
CA THR A 358 25.55 -34.80 8.86
C THR A 358 26.92 -34.22 8.54
N ASP A 359 27.95 -35.07 8.45
CA ASP A 359 29.29 -34.61 8.05
C ASP A 359 29.29 -33.93 6.67
N ILE A 360 28.46 -34.43 5.75
CA ILE A 360 28.26 -33.84 4.42
C ILE A 360 27.68 -32.43 4.54
N THR A 361 26.59 -32.23 5.29
CA THR A 361 25.98 -30.90 5.42
C THR A 361 26.90 -29.93 6.17
N THR A 362 27.62 -30.38 7.18
CA THR A 362 28.63 -29.60 7.91
C THR A 362 29.75 -29.13 6.99
N GLU A 363 30.34 -30.05 6.21
CA GLU A 363 31.44 -29.74 5.30
C GLU A 363 31.00 -28.81 4.18
N ALA A 364 29.79 -28.98 3.63
CA ALA A 364 29.22 -28.06 2.65
C ALA A 364 29.10 -26.63 3.19
N LEU A 365 28.54 -26.47 4.39
CA LEU A 365 28.40 -25.16 5.04
C LEU A 365 29.77 -24.54 5.36
N LYS A 366 30.76 -25.35 5.77
CA LYS A 366 32.13 -24.90 6.03
C LYS A 366 32.80 -24.37 4.75
N ARG A 367 32.65 -25.08 3.63
CA ARG A 367 33.18 -24.65 2.32
C ARG A 367 32.57 -23.33 1.87
N ILE A 368 31.25 -23.19 1.96
CA ILE A 368 30.56 -21.93 1.66
C ILE A 368 31.00 -20.82 2.62
N GLY A 369 31.19 -21.13 3.91
CA GLY A 369 31.67 -20.18 4.91
C GLY A 369 33.03 -19.56 4.57
N LYS A 370 33.95 -20.32 3.95
CA LYS A 370 35.24 -19.79 3.48
C LYS A 370 35.08 -18.74 2.38
N LEU A 371 34.11 -18.91 1.48
CA LEU A 371 33.81 -17.91 0.44
C LEU A 371 33.34 -16.60 1.08
N TYR A 372 32.47 -16.68 2.07
CA TYR A 372 31.99 -15.51 2.81
C TYR A 372 33.07 -14.82 3.64
N ALA A 373 34.06 -15.56 4.14
CA ALA A 373 35.20 -14.96 4.84
C ALA A 373 36.01 -14.04 3.91
N ILE A 374 36.31 -14.51 2.69
CA ILE A 374 36.98 -13.69 1.66
C ILE A 374 36.14 -12.45 1.32
N GLU A 375 34.84 -12.63 1.09
CA GLU A 375 33.94 -11.50 0.76
C GLU A 375 33.81 -10.47 1.88
N ALA A 376 34.00 -10.88 3.14
CA ALA A 376 34.01 -9.96 4.27
C ALA A 376 35.28 -9.10 4.30
N GLU A 377 36.44 -9.66 3.90
CA GLU A 377 37.72 -8.96 3.87
C GLU A 377 37.79 -7.91 2.76
N ILE A 378 37.24 -8.21 1.58
CA ILE A 378 37.29 -7.31 0.40
C ILE A 378 36.09 -6.35 0.30
N ARG A 379 35.18 -6.36 1.28
CA ARG A 379 33.98 -5.52 1.24
C ARG A 379 34.35 -4.05 1.37
N GLY A 380 33.86 -3.23 0.44
CA GLY A 380 34.16 -1.79 0.38
C GLY A 380 35.37 -1.46 -0.49
N SER A 381 36.17 -2.46 -0.89
CA SER A 381 37.21 -2.29 -1.89
C SER A 381 36.62 -2.04 -3.29
N PRO A 382 37.36 -1.34 -4.17
CA PRO A 382 37.01 -1.19 -5.58
C PRO A 382 36.79 -2.53 -6.30
N ALA A 383 35.92 -2.52 -7.32
CA ALA A 383 35.53 -3.72 -8.05
C ALA A 383 36.72 -4.50 -8.68
N ASP A 384 37.75 -3.82 -9.15
CA ASP A 384 38.96 -4.42 -9.72
C ASP A 384 39.80 -5.17 -8.67
N GLU A 385 39.97 -4.58 -7.48
CA GLU A 385 40.64 -5.24 -6.34
C GLU A 385 39.86 -6.48 -5.89
N ARG A 386 38.53 -6.36 -5.73
CA ARG A 386 37.65 -7.48 -5.41
C ARG A 386 37.81 -8.62 -6.41
N LEU A 387 37.84 -8.29 -7.70
CA LEU A 387 38.00 -9.27 -8.78
C LEU A 387 39.38 -9.95 -8.73
N ALA A 388 40.44 -9.22 -8.43
CA ALA A 388 41.78 -9.79 -8.29
C ALA A 388 41.85 -10.84 -7.18
N VAL A 389 41.34 -10.51 -5.98
CA VAL A 389 41.29 -11.44 -4.84
C VAL A 389 40.41 -12.65 -5.16
N ARG A 390 39.26 -12.45 -5.80
CA ARG A 390 38.37 -13.56 -6.18
C ARG A 390 39.03 -14.51 -7.16
N LYS A 391 39.81 -14.00 -8.12
CA LYS A 391 40.56 -14.84 -9.07
C LYS A 391 41.59 -15.71 -8.37
N GLU A 392 42.32 -15.15 -7.41
CA GLU A 392 43.38 -15.85 -6.68
C GLU A 392 42.81 -16.85 -5.67
N GLN A 393 41.79 -16.45 -4.90
CA GLN A 393 41.36 -17.19 -3.70
C GLN A 393 39.98 -17.85 -3.85
N THR A 394 39.00 -17.13 -4.41
CA THR A 394 37.60 -17.60 -4.48
C THR A 394 37.40 -18.66 -5.55
N ILE A 395 37.95 -18.47 -6.76
CA ILE A 395 37.79 -19.41 -7.88
C ILE A 395 38.26 -20.84 -7.51
N PRO A 396 39.46 -21.05 -6.92
CA PRO A 396 39.88 -22.39 -6.50
C PRO A 396 38.94 -23.03 -5.46
N LEU A 397 38.38 -22.24 -4.55
CA LEU A 397 37.43 -22.73 -3.54
C LEU A 397 36.08 -23.09 -4.15
N MET A 398 35.59 -22.30 -5.11
CA MET A 398 34.39 -22.62 -5.88
C MET A 398 34.58 -23.93 -6.67
N GLN A 399 35.69 -24.10 -7.37
CA GLN A 399 35.98 -25.35 -8.08
C GLN A 399 36.06 -26.55 -7.10
N SER A 400 36.74 -26.38 -5.96
CA SER A 400 36.80 -27.42 -4.93
C SER A 400 35.42 -27.77 -4.36
N LEU A 401 34.53 -26.79 -4.21
CA LEU A 401 33.15 -27.02 -3.79
C LEU A 401 32.38 -27.81 -4.87
N TYR A 402 32.52 -27.46 -6.15
CA TYR A 402 31.89 -28.16 -7.27
C TYR A 402 32.27 -29.64 -7.29
N ASP A 403 33.57 -29.91 -7.34
CA ASP A 403 34.11 -31.27 -7.46
C ASP A 403 33.69 -32.13 -6.27
N TRP A 404 33.75 -31.55 -5.07
CA TRP A 404 33.32 -32.23 -3.86
C TRP A 404 31.81 -32.54 -3.88
N ILE A 405 30.95 -31.60 -4.28
CA ILE A 405 29.50 -31.85 -4.42
C ILE A 405 29.25 -32.97 -5.45
N GLN A 406 29.92 -32.95 -6.59
CA GLN A 406 29.80 -33.99 -7.63
C GLN A 406 30.13 -35.38 -7.09
N VAL A 407 31.16 -35.50 -6.24
CA VAL A 407 31.51 -36.76 -5.56
C VAL A 407 30.39 -37.18 -4.59
N GLN A 408 29.89 -36.26 -3.76
CA GLN A 408 28.82 -36.58 -2.81
C GLN A 408 27.53 -37.01 -3.51
N MET A 409 27.20 -36.40 -4.65
CA MET A 409 26.02 -36.73 -5.45
C MET A 409 26.03 -38.18 -5.99
N LYS A 410 27.18 -38.86 -6.05
CA LYS A 410 27.28 -40.28 -6.42
C LYS A 410 26.89 -41.24 -5.29
N VAL A 411 27.01 -40.79 -4.04
CA VAL A 411 26.78 -41.61 -2.83
C VAL A 411 25.41 -41.30 -2.22
N LEU A 412 24.95 -40.06 -2.32
CA LEU A 412 23.65 -39.65 -1.80
C LEU A 412 22.50 -40.28 -2.58
N SER A 413 21.49 -40.75 -1.85
CA SER A 413 20.21 -41.13 -2.48
C SER A 413 19.61 -39.92 -3.19
N ARG A 414 19.17 -40.11 -4.45
CA ARG A 414 18.57 -39.07 -5.29
C ARG A 414 17.37 -38.36 -4.64
N HIS A 415 16.67 -39.04 -3.74
CA HIS A 415 15.49 -38.52 -3.06
C HIS A 415 15.79 -37.84 -1.72
N SER A 416 17.04 -37.91 -1.24
CA SER A 416 17.46 -37.24 -0.01
C SER A 416 17.37 -35.72 -0.16
N ASP A 417 17.02 -35.04 0.93
CA ASP A 417 16.92 -33.58 0.91
C ASP A 417 18.27 -32.91 0.68
N THR A 418 19.37 -33.53 1.12
CA THR A 418 20.74 -33.09 0.83
C THR A 418 21.03 -33.14 -0.67
N ALA A 419 20.67 -34.24 -1.36
CA ALA A 419 20.85 -34.33 -2.82
C ALA A 419 20.00 -33.28 -3.56
N LYS A 420 18.78 -32.99 -3.09
CA LYS A 420 17.95 -31.91 -3.67
C LYS A 420 18.58 -30.53 -3.48
N ALA A 421 19.16 -30.25 -2.31
CA ALA A 421 19.84 -28.98 -2.04
C ALA A 421 21.09 -28.81 -2.93
N PHE A 422 21.89 -29.87 -3.10
CA PHE A 422 23.04 -29.86 -3.99
C PHE A 422 22.64 -29.77 -5.47
N ALA A 423 21.59 -30.47 -5.89
CA ALA A 423 21.08 -30.35 -7.26
C ALA A 423 20.61 -28.92 -7.57
N TYR A 424 19.99 -28.24 -6.61
CA TYR A 424 19.65 -26.82 -6.76
C TYR A 424 20.90 -25.96 -6.95
N LEU A 425 21.93 -26.16 -6.11
CA LEU A 425 23.18 -25.41 -6.20
C LEU A 425 23.86 -25.64 -7.56
N LEU A 426 23.97 -26.90 -8.00
CA LEU A 426 24.57 -27.26 -9.29
C LEU A 426 23.77 -26.70 -10.48
N LYS A 427 22.44 -26.66 -10.40
CA LYS A 427 21.60 -26.07 -11.45
C LYS A 427 21.88 -24.58 -11.65
N GLN A 428 22.26 -23.88 -10.58
CA GLN A 428 22.53 -22.43 -10.59
C GLN A 428 24.03 -22.12 -10.71
N TRP A 429 24.87 -23.12 -11.02
CA TRP A 429 26.32 -23.01 -10.84
C TRP A 429 26.93 -21.82 -11.60
N ASP A 430 26.57 -21.65 -12.87
CA ASP A 430 27.14 -20.58 -13.71
C ASP A 430 26.75 -19.19 -13.18
N ALA A 431 25.46 -18.99 -12.87
CA ALA A 431 24.96 -17.76 -12.27
C ALA A 431 25.55 -17.50 -10.86
N LEU A 432 25.81 -18.55 -10.07
CA LEU A 432 26.49 -18.47 -8.78
C LEU A 432 27.98 -18.15 -8.92
N ASN A 433 28.60 -18.40 -10.09
CA ASN A 433 30.00 -18.06 -10.35
C ASN A 433 30.17 -16.68 -10.99
N LEU A 434 29.10 -15.99 -11.39
CA LEU A 434 29.21 -14.67 -12.04
C LEU A 434 30.05 -13.69 -11.19
N TYR A 435 29.83 -13.65 -9.88
CA TYR A 435 30.56 -12.76 -8.98
C TYR A 435 32.07 -13.03 -8.95
N CYS A 436 32.51 -14.26 -9.24
CA CYS A 436 33.94 -14.59 -9.35
C CYS A 436 34.59 -13.97 -10.59
N SER A 437 33.80 -13.64 -11.61
CA SER A 437 34.26 -13.02 -12.87
C SER A 437 33.93 -11.54 -12.98
N ASN A 438 33.15 -10.98 -12.04
CA ASN A 438 32.71 -9.60 -12.04
C ASN A 438 32.80 -8.96 -10.65
N GLY A 439 33.62 -7.92 -10.51
CA GLY A 439 33.88 -7.24 -9.24
C GLY A 439 32.71 -6.42 -8.66
N TRP A 440 31.71 -6.10 -9.47
CA TRP A 440 30.51 -5.36 -9.04
C TRP A 440 29.45 -6.27 -8.43
N ALA A 441 29.36 -7.52 -8.91
CA ALA A 441 28.43 -8.50 -8.39
C ALA A 441 28.80 -8.89 -6.95
N GLU A 442 27.76 -9.07 -6.13
CA GLU A 442 27.89 -9.59 -4.78
C GLU A 442 27.81 -11.12 -4.78
N ILE A 443 28.27 -11.76 -3.71
CA ILE A 443 28.05 -13.21 -3.52
C ILE A 443 26.57 -13.56 -3.31
N ASP A 444 25.75 -12.61 -2.84
CA ASP A 444 24.33 -12.83 -2.58
C ASP A 444 23.45 -11.59 -2.74
N ASN A 445 22.13 -11.82 -2.69
CA ASN A 445 21.10 -10.83 -2.88
C ASN A 445 20.56 -10.22 -1.56
N ASN A 446 21.30 -10.33 -0.45
CA ASN A 446 20.82 -9.85 0.85
C ASN A 446 20.55 -8.33 0.87
N ILE A 447 21.17 -7.58 -0.04
CA ILE A 447 20.91 -6.15 -0.24
C ILE A 447 19.42 -5.89 -0.56
N ALA A 448 18.79 -6.73 -1.40
CA ALA A 448 17.35 -6.62 -1.64
C ALA A 448 16.53 -7.21 -0.48
N GLU A 449 16.91 -8.39 0.05
CA GLU A 449 16.16 -9.05 1.13
C GLU A 449 16.03 -8.16 2.39
N THR A 450 17.08 -7.41 2.75
CA THR A 450 17.05 -6.50 3.91
C THR A 450 16.19 -5.26 3.68
N ARG A 451 15.97 -4.85 2.44
CA ARG A 451 15.08 -3.74 2.07
C ARG A 451 13.62 -4.18 1.93
N CYS A 452 13.37 -5.49 1.95
CA CYS A 452 12.04 -6.08 1.93
C CYS A 452 11.34 -6.07 3.31
N VAL A 453 12.07 -5.73 4.37
CA VAL A 453 11.51 -5.55 5.72
C VAL A 453 11.14 -4.07 5.88
N ALA A 454 9.92 -3.71 5.49
CA ALA A 454 9.32 -2.40 5.74
C ALA A 454 8.29 -2.48 6.88
#